data_AF-A0A9N9S359-F1
#
_entry.id   AF-A0A9N9S359-F1
#
_cell.length_a   1.000
_cell.length_b   1.000
_cell.length_c   1.000
_cell.angle_alpha   90.00
_cell.angle_beta   90.00
_cell.angle_gamma   90.00
#
_symmetry.space_group_name_H-M   'P 1'
#
loop_
_entity.id
_entity.type
_entity.pdbx_description
1 polymer ?
#
loop_
_entity_poly.entity_id
_entity_poly.type
_entity_poly.pdbx_seq_one_letter_code
_entity_poly.pdbx_strand_id
1 'polypeptide(L)'
;MYENEQSESDRTYLLAVAIFPVIFLLTTIYKFTFYVVIVNYQLESLKKIIVNIFKSQPFKIGADCDDSVMSPKKLYSPSIVSRKLINAKKVYNMLYENASLVNDSMGLTILNLLIVLVISITSSGYVIFVLLVDGKEQKKIPETVYFLVLGQTVLCIIVIACQNTQKIMSKLATALSKIECENYEGLKEESREFIHKFYMQLCQQPIMFTAYGFYNINLALLASITTGIVSYQIILVQFHSTPSS
;
A
#
# COMPACT_ATOMS: atom_id res chain seq x y z
N MET A 1 28.45 46.10 12.55
CA MET A 1 28.86 44.72 12.86
C MET A 1 27.75 43.99 13.59
N TYR A 2 27.23 44.53 14.70
CA TYR A 2 26.06 43.99 15.43
C TYR A 2 24.76 43.82 14.60
N GLU A 3 24.44 44.74 13.67
CA GLU A 3 23.22 44.62 12.84
C GLU A 3 23.28 43.47 11.80
N ASN A 4 24.48 43.07 11.36
CA ASN A 4 24.64 41.95 10.43
C ASN A 4 24.50 40.60 11.16
N GLU A 5 25.00 40.48 12.39
CA GLU A 5 24.88 39.25 13.19
C GLU A 5 23.43 38.98 13.61
N GLN A 6 22.66 40.02 13.93
CA GLN A 6 21.24 39.89 14.26
C GLN A 6 20.41 39.42 13.04
N SER A 7 20.68 40.01 11.87
CA SER A 7 20.03 39.66 10.60
C SER A 7 20.35 38.22 10.14
N GLU A 8 21.58 37.76 10.40
CA GLU A 8 22.02 36.40 10.09
C GLU A 8 21.41 35.35 11.03
N SER A 9 21.27 35.70 12.32
CA SER A 9 20.56 34.87 13.30
C SER A 9 19.08 34.70 12.92
N ASP A 10 18.37 35.79 12.62
CA ASP A 10 16.95 35.76 12.24
C ASP A 10 16.71 34.95 10.96
N ARG A 11 17.60 35.07 9.96
CA ARG A 11 17.56 34.23 8.75
C ARG A 11 17.75 32.75 9.06
N THR A 12 18.64 32.41 9.98
CA THR A 12 18.90 31.03 10.39
C THR A 12 17.68 30.43 11.10
N TYR A 13 17.02 31.19 11.98
CA TYR A 13 15.78 30.76 12.63
C TYR A 13 14.63 30.57 11.64
N LEU A 14 14.45 31.50 10.69
CA LEU A 14 13.42 31.39 9.65
C LEU A 14 13.63 30.16 8.75
N LEU A 15 14.87 29.88 8.37
CA LEU A 15 15.22 28.68 7.61
C LEU A 15 14.95 27.40 8.42
N ALA A 16 15.33 27.36 9.70
CA ALA A 16 15.09 26.20 10.55
C ALA A 16 13.59 25.91 10.71
N VAL A 17 12.77 26.94 10.90
CA VAL A 17 11.31 26.83 11.01
C VAL A 17 10.67 26.36 9.69
N ALA A 18 11.22 26.75 8.53
CA ALA A 18 10.73 26.29 7.23
C ALA A 18 11.15 24.84 6.90
N ILE A 19 12.34 24.43 7.33
CA ILE A 19 12.90 23.10 7.03
C ILE A 19 12.28 22.01 7.92
N PHE A 20 11.97 22.32 9.18
CA PHE A 20 11.46 21.35 10.15
C PHE A 20 10.16 20.64 9.69
N PRO A 21 9.11 21.33 9.19
CA PRO A 21 7.90 20.70 8.67
C PRO A 21 8.18 19.77 7.48
N VAL A 22 9.10 20.14 6.60
CA VAL A 22 9.45 19.34 5.42
C VAL A 22 10.14 18.04 5.83
N ILE A 23 11.10 18.11 6.76
CA ILE A 23 11.75 16.91 7.32
C ILE A 23 10.73 16.03 8.05
N PHE A 24 9.83 16.62 8.83
CA PHE A 24 8.77 15.89 9.52
C PHE A 24 7.84 15.15 8.53
N LEU A 25 7.46 15.79 7.42
CA LEU A 25 6.66 15.17 6.37
C LEU A 25 7.42 14.03 5.68
N LEU A 26 8.67 14.26 5.27
CA LEU A 26 9.50 13.24 4.61
C LEU A 26 9.73 12.02 5.50
N THR A 27 10.03 12.24 6.79
CA THR A 27 10.22 11.14 7.75
C THR A 27 8.93 10.37 7.98
N THR A 28 7.77 11.04 8.00
CA THR A 28 6.46 10.41 8.10
C THR A 28 6.16 9.55 6.87
N ILE A 29 6.37 10.09 5.66
CA ILE A 29 6.21 9.37 4.39
C ILE A 29 7.09 8.11 4.37
N TYR A 30 8.37 8.27 4.72
CA TYR A 30 9.33 7.18 4.74
C TYR A 30 8.90 6.10 5.73
N LYS A 31 8.58 6.46 6.98
CA LYS A 31 8.13 5.52 8.01
C LYS A 31 6.90 4.75 7.58
N PHE A 32 5.86 5.44 7.12
CA PHE A 32 4.62 4.80 6.68
C PHE A 32 4.88 3.81 5.54
N THR A 33 5.56 4.28 4.48
CA THR A 33 5.87 3.45 3.31
C THR A 33 6.72 2.25 3.70
N PHE A 34 7.71 2.44 4.58
CA PHE A 34 8.56 1.37 5.09
C PHE A 34 7.75 0.28 5.80
N TYR A 35 6.83 0.64 6.70
CA TYR A 35 5.96 -0.33 7.36
C TYR A 35 5.07 -1.08 6.37
N VAL A 36 4.45 -0.38 5.42
CA VAL A 36 3.63 -1.00 4.36
C VAL A 36 4.45 -2.00 3.53
N VAL A 37 5.68 -1.62 3.14
CA VAL A 37 6.57 -2.52 2.37
C VAL A 37 6.98 -3.74 3.19
N ILE A 38 7.26 -3.60 4.50
CA ILE A 38 7.55 -4.73 5.38
C ILE A 38 6.37 -5.70 5.43
N VAL A 39 5.15 -5.19 5.66
CA VAL A 39 3.95 -6.02 5.67
C VAL A 39 3.77 -6.74 4.34
N ASN A 40 3.97 -6.05 3.21
CA ASN A 40 3.92 -6.65 1.88
C ASN A 40 4.94 -7.79 1.71
N TYR A 41 6.17 -7.59 2.16
CA TYR A 41 7.22 -8.62 2.11
C TYR A 41 6.85 -9.84 2.97
N GLN A 42 6.32 -9.61 4.17
CA GLN A 42 5.90 -10.68 5.07
C GLN A 42 4.70 -11.46 4.51
N LEU A 43 3.73 -10.78 3.90
CA LEU A 43 2.59 -11.44 3.24
C LEU A 43 3.01 -12.27 2.02
N GLU A 44 3.93 -11.75 1.21
CA GLU A 44 4.46 -12.49 0.07
C GLU A 44 5.23 -13.74 0.53
N SER A 45 5.96 -13.63 1.65
CA SER A 45 6.64 -14.76 2.29
C SER A 45 5.65 -15.78 2.84
N LEU A 46 4.59 -15.33 3.51
CA LEU A 46 3.50 -16.19 4.00
C LEU A 46 2.85 -16.96 2.84
N LYS A 47 2.54 -16.27 1.73
CA LYS A 47 2.00 -16.91 0.52
C LYS A 47 2.92 -18.02 0.01
N LYS A 48 4.23 -17.76 -0.07
CA LYS A 48 5.23 -18.76 -0.49
C LYS A 48 5.25 -19.96 0.46
N ILE A 49 5.18 -19.73 1.78
CA ILE A 49 5.12 -20.79 2.79
C ILE A 49 3.87 -21.66 2.55
N ILE A 50 2.70 -21.04 2.41
CA ILE A 50 1.43 -21.77 2.17
C ILE A 50 1.53 -22.60 0.90
N VAL A 51 1.95 -22.02 -0.23
CA VAL A 51 2.08 -22.75 -1.49
C VAL A 51 3.10 -23.90 -1.38
N ASN A 52 4.21 -23.69 -0.67
CA ASN A 52 5.23 -24.72 -0.47
C ASN A 52 4.73 -25.88 0.39
N ILE A 53 3.90 -25.65 1.40
CA ILE A 53 3.32 -26.74 2.23
C ILE A 53 2.67 -27.81 1.35
N PHE A 54 1.97 -27.41 0.28
CA PHE A 54 1.24 -28.33 -0.59
C PHE A 54 2.05 -28.81 -1.81
N LYS A 55 3.07 -28.06 -2.25
CA LYS A 55 4.01 -28.52 -3.30
C LYS A 55 5.02 -29.55 -2.80
N SER A 56 5.52 -29.43 -1.57
CA SER A 56 6.64 -30.23 -1.05
C SER A 56 6.28 -31.63 -0.56
N GLN A 57 5.01 -32.05 -0.59
CA GLN A 57 4.60 -33.34 0.00
C GLN A 57 3.72 -34.21 -0.91
N PRO A 58 4.21 -34.71 -2.06
CA PRO A 58 3.73 -36.00 -2.55
C PRO A 58 4.40 -37.10 -1.71
N PHE A 59 3.66 -37.69 -0.76
CA PHE A 59 4.10 -38.95 -0.16
C PHE A 59 4.11 -40.01 -1.27
N LYS A 60 5.30 -40.51 -1.64
CA LYS A 60 5.39 -41.73 -2.46
C LYS A 60 5.04 -42.89 -1.52
N ILE A 61 3.88 -43.50 -1.74
CA ILE A 61 3.58 -44.82 -1.17
C ILE A 61 4.61 -45.77 -1.79
N GLY A 62 5.49 -46.32 -0.96
CA GLY A 62 6.28 -47.48 -1.33
C GLY A 62 5.41 -48.73 -1.17
N ALA A 63 5.31 -49.51 -2.25
CA ALA A 63 5.00 -50.94 -2.36
C ALA A 63 4.48 -51.11 -3.80
N ASP A 64 5.21 -51.75 -4.71
CA ASP A 64 5.15 -53.22 -4.85
C ASP A 64 3.68 -53.68 -4.84
N CYS A 65 3.03 -53.60 -6.00
CA CYS A 65 1.90 -54.41 -6.48
C CYS A 65 1.19 -53.72 -7.67
N ASP A 66 1.22 -54.43 -8.79
CA ASP A 66 0.41 -54.39 -10.02
C ASP A 66 0.03 -53.06 -10.69
N ASP A 67 0.49 -52.95 -11.94
CA ASP A 67 0.10 -52.00 -12.96
C ASP A 67 -1.40 -52.14 -13.32
N SER A 68 -2.27 -51.35 -12.68
CA SER A 68 -3.47 -50.84 -13.36
C SER A 68 -4.08 -49.62 -12.65
N VAL A 69 -4.06 -48.48 -13.36
CA VAL A 69 -5.05 -47.38 -13.30
C VAL A 69 -5.31 -46.77 -11.92
N MET A 70 -4.47 -45.81 -11.50
CA MET A 70 -4.90 -44.50 -10.97
C MET A 70 -3.66 -43.64 -10.74
N SER A 71 -3.71 -42.38 -11.16
CA SER A 71 -2.69 -41.37 -10.83
C SER A 71 -2.32 -41.44 -9.34
N PRO A 72 -1.03 -41.38 -8.96
CA PRO A 72 -0.62 -41.56 -7.56
C PRO A 72 -1.30 -40.50 -6.67
N LYS A 73 -2.20 -40.97 -5.80
CA LYS A 73 -2.90 -40.12 -4.82
C LYS A 73 -1.87 -39.52 -3.87
N LYS A 74 -1.76 -38.20 -3.85
CA LYS A 74 -0.92 -37.47 -2.87
C LYS A 74 -1.56 -37.59 -1.50
N LEU A 75 -1.11 -38.56 -0.71
CA LEU A 75 -1.53 -38.71 0.67
C LEU A 75 -0.71 -37.77 1.55
N TYR A 76 -1.35 -36.76 2.13
CA TYR A 76 -0.67 -35.81 3.01
C TYR A 76 -0.59 -36.35 4.43
N SER A 77 0.58 -36.22 5.09
CA SER A 77 0.68 -36.52 6.52
C SER A 77 -0.19 -35.52 7.30
N PRO A 78 -1.32 -35.96 7.90
CA PRO A 78 -2.34 -35.03 8.37
C PRO A 78 -1.86 -34.13 9.52
N SER A 79 -0.98 -34.64 10.36
CA SER A 79 -0.45 -33.94 11.54
C SER A 79 0.55 -32.84 11.16
N ILE A 80 1.35 -33.05 10.11
CA ILE A 80 2.38 -32.09 9.67
C ILE A 80 1.74 -30.94 8.89
N VAL A 81 0.84 -31.24 7.95
CA VAL A 81 0.14 -30.21 7.15
C VAL A 81 -0.72 -29.33 8.05
N SER A 82 -1.51 -29.92 8.95
CA SER A 82 -2.35 -29.17 9.89
C SER A 82 -1.51 -28.26 10.80
N ARG A 83 -0.38 -28.73 11.33
CA ARG A 83 0.51 -27.90 12.16
C ARG A 83 1.12 -26.72 11.39
N LYS A 84 1.56 -26.94 10.15
CA LYS A 84 2.12 -25.86 9.31
C LYS A 84 1.05 -24.83 8.91
N LEU A 85 -0.17 -25.27 8.63
CA LEU A 85 -1.32 -24.40 8.36
C LEU A 85 -1.72 -23.56 9.58
N ILE A 86 -1.76 -24.17 10.77
CA ILE A 86 -2.01 -23.46 12.03
C ILE A 86 -0.95 -22.37 12.24
N ASN A 87 0.33 -22.69 12.02
CA ASN A 87 1.40 -21.71 12.14
C ASN A 87 1.29 -20.58 11.11
N ALA A 88 0.94 -20.91 9.85
CA ALA A 88 0.70 -19.90 8.82
C ALA A 88 -0.44 -18.95 9.19
N LYS A 89 -1.54 -19.48 9.74
CA LYS A 89 -2.66 -18.67 10.25
C LYS A 89 -2.24 -17.78 11.44
N LYS A 90 -1.43 -18.29 12.37
CA LYS A 90 -0.88 -17.48 13.47
C LYS A 90 -0.05 -16.31 12.95
N VAL A 91 0.83 -16.55 11.98
CA VAL A 91 1.62 -15.49 11.33
C VAL A 91 0.69 -14.48 10.66
N TYR A 92 -0.34 -14.94 9.94
CA TYR A 92 -1.34 -14.03 9.36
C TYR A 92 -2.00 -13.12 10.40
N ASN A 93 -2.45 -13.69 11.53
CA ASN A 93 -3.09 -12.91 12.59
C ASN A 93 -2.16 -11.84 13.17
N MET A 94 -0.88 -12.19 13.40
CA MET A 94 0.12 -11.21 13.85
C MET A 94 0.34 -10.10 12.82
N LEU A 95 0.37 -10.44 11.52
CA LEU A 95 0.48 -9.43 10.46
C LEU A 95 -0.74 -8.53 10.40
N TYR A 96 -1.93 -9.09 10.61
CA TYR A 96 -3.18 -8.36 10.65
C TYR A 96 -3.20 -7.37 11.82
N GLU A 97 -2.84 -7.82 13.03
CA GLU A 97 -2.73 -6.96 14.21
C GLU A 97 -1.69 -5.85 14.00
N ASN A 98 -0.51 -6.17 13.47
CA ASN A 98 0.52 -5.17 13.16
C ASN A 98 0.04 -4.14 12.13
N ALA A 99 -0.64 -4.58 11.08
CA ALA A 99 -1.19 -3.67 10.07
C ALA A 99 -2.32 -2.79 10.65
N SER A 100 -3.15 -3.33 11.55
CA SER A 100 -4.15 -2.55 12.29
C SER A 100 -3.47 -1.48 13.14
N LEU A 101 -2.43 -1.82 13.89
CA LEU A 101 -1.68 -0.86 14.71
C LEU A 101 -1.06 0.26 13.85
N VAL A 102 -0.56 -0.06 12.65
CA VAL A 102 -0.07 0.96 11.71
C VAL A 102 -1.21 1.88 11.25
N ASN A 103 -2.38 1.33 10.93
CA ASN A 103 -3.56 2.14 10.58
C ASN A 103 -4.02 3.02 11.75
N ASP A 104 -4.04 2.50 12.97
CA ASP A 104 -4.51 3.24 14.14
C ASP A 104 -3.53 4.36 14.53
N SER A 105 -2.23 4.10 14.45
CA SER A 105 -1.18 5.07 14.81
C SER A 105 -0.88 6.10 13.72
N MET A 106 -0.92 5.69 12.44
CA MET A 106 -0.54 6.54 11.31
C MET A 106 -1.71 6.99 10.44
N GLY A 107 -2.93 6.48 10.67
CA GLY A 107 -4.12 6.73 9.86
C GLY A 107 -4.48 8.21 9.75
N LEU A 108 -4.46 8.94 10.87
CA LEU A 108 -4.73 10.38 10.86
C LEU A 108 -3.59 11.16 10.20
N THR A 109 -2.35 10.73 10.42
CA THR A 109 -1.16 11.36 9.84
C THR A 109 -1.13 11.20 8.33
N ILE A 110 -1.44 10.01 7.80
CA ILE A 110 -1.53 9.77 6.35
C ILE A 110 -2.70 10.53 5.74
N LEU A 111 -3.82 10.68 6.46
CA LEU A 111 -4.95 11.50 6.01
C LEU A 111 -4.53 12.98 5.84
N ASN A 112 -3.90 13.57 6.86
CA ASN A 112 -3.39 14.94 6.78
C ASN A 112 -2.35 15.10 5.66
N LEU A 113 -1.45 14.13 5.50
CA LEU A 113 -0.47 14.14 4.43
C LEU A 113 -1.13 14.11 3.04
N LEU A 114 -2.16 13.28 2.84
CA LEU A 114 -2.90 13.24 1.57
C LEU A 114 -3.56 14.59 1.27
N ILE A 115 -4.17 15.24 2.28
CA ILE A 115 -4.76 16.58 2.12
C ILE A 115 -3.71 17.60 1.69
N VAL A 116 -2.56 17.64 2.38
CA VAL A 116 -1.45 18.54 2.04
C VAL A 116 -0.94 18.30 0.62
N LEU A 117 -0.82 17.03 0.19
CA LEU A 117 -0.40 16.67 -1.16
C LEU A 117 -1.41 17.15 -2.21
N VAL A 118 -2.72 16.97 -1.98
CA VAL A 118 -3.77 17.43 -2.90
C VAL A 118 -3.73 18.96 -3.05
N ILE A 119 -3.62 19.69 -1.94
CA ILE A 119 -3.50 21.14 -1.95
C ILE A 119 -2.24 21.58 -2.71
N SER A 120 -1.09 20.95 -2.42
CA SER A 120 0.21 21.31 -3.04
C SER A 120 0.28 21.01 -4.53
N ILE A 121 -0.28 19.89 -4.98
CA ILE A 121 -0.37 19.52 -6.40
C ILE A 121 -1.30 20.51 -7.12
N THR A 122 -2.44 20.82 -6.50
CA THR A 122 -3.40 21.79 -7.03
C THR A 122 -2.80 23.19 -7.14
N SER A 123 -2.15 23.69 -6.08
CA SER A 123 -1.54 25.02 -6.10
C SER A 123 -0.43 25.11 -7.13
N SER A 124 0.44 24.09 -7.20
CA SER A 124 1.55 24.05 -8.17
C SER A 124 1.03 24.03 -9.60
N GLY A 125 -0.02 23.24 -9.88
CA GLY A 125 -0.66 23.20 -11.20
C GLY A 125 -1.21 24.56 -11.63
N TYR A 126 -1.88 25.28 -10.72
CA TYR A 126 -2.43 26.60 -11.00
C TYR A 126 -1.33 27.65 -11.20
N VAL A 127 -0.29 27.65 -10.36
CA VAL A 127 0.84 28.59 -10.48
C VAL A 127 1.55 28.40 -11.82
N ILE A 128 1.76 27.15 -12.26
CA ILE A 128 2.32 26.87 -13.59
C ILE A 128 1.45 27.48 -14.69
N PHE A 129 0.13 27.31 -14.61
CA PHE A 129 -0.79 27.92 -15.58
C PHE A 129 -0.66 29.45 -15.63
N VAL A 130 -0.70 30.13 -14.48
CA VAL A 130 -0.57 31.60 -14.40
C VAL A 130 0.77 32.07 -14.98
N LEU A 131 1.88 31.40 -14.63
CA LEU A 131 3.21 31.74 -15.14
C LEU A 131 3.33 31.57 -16.67
N LEU A 132 2.62 30.59 -17.24
CA LEU A 132 2.57 30.36 -18.69
C LEU A 132 1.72 31.41 -19.42
N VAL A 133 0.59 31.84 -18.83
CA VAL A 133 -0.33 32.82 -19.43
C VAL A 133 0.20 34.24 -19.32
N ASP A 134 0.61 34.66 -18.12
CA ASP A 134 1.06 36.03 -17.88
C ASP A 134 2.46 36.31 -18.43
N GLY A 135 3.23 35.26 -18.75
CA GLY A 135 4.60 35.33 -19.25
C GLY A 135 5.61 35.93 -18.27
N LYS A 136 5.20 36.22 -17.03
CA LYS A 136 6.03 36.79 -15.96
C LYS A 136 6.78 35.69 -15.22
N GLU A 137 8.00 36.00 -14.79
CA GLU A 137 8.82 35.12 -13.94
C GLU A 137 9.05 33.68 -14.47
N GLN A 138 9.29 33.52 -15.77
CA GLN A 138 9.55 32.21 -16.40
C GLN A 138 10.66 31.38 -15.71
N LYS A 139 11.58 32.03 -14.98
CA LYS A 139 12.61 31.37 -14.19
C LYS A 139 12.06 30.50 -13.04
N LYS A 140 10.83 30.75 -12.56
CA LYS A 140 10.15 29.98 -11.49
C LYS A 140 9.39 28.74 -11.98
N ILE A 141 9.17 28.63 -13.30
CA ILE A 141 8.50 27.48 -13.91
C ILE A 141 9.21 26.15 -13.58
N PRO A 142 10.54 25.99 -13.82
CA PRO A 142 11.19 24.70 -13.55
C PRO A 142 11.11 24.28 -12.08
N GLU A 143 11.23 25.23 -11.16
CA GLU A 143 11.08 24.98 -9.72
C GLU A 143 9.66 24.51 -9.37
N THR A 144 8.64 25.18 -9.90
CA THR A 144 7.23 24.82 -9.63
C THR A 144 6.88 23.45 -10.24
N VAL A 145 7.39 23.16 -11.45
CA VAL A 145 7.24 21.85 -12.10
C VAL A 145 7.91 20.76 -11.27
N TYR A 146 9.09 21.03 -10.71
CA TYR A 146 9.78 20.08 -9.82
C TYR A 146 8.91 19.72 -8.60
N PHE A 147 8.34 20.72 -7.91
CA PHE A 147 7.45 20.46 -6.77
C PHE A 147 6.18 19.71 -7.17
N LEU A 148 5.60 20.00 -8.33
CA LEU A 148 4.45 19.28 -8.87
C LEU A 148 4.77 17.80 -9.08
N VAL A 149 5.86 17.51 -9.80
CA VAL A 149 6.29 16.14 -10.10
C VAL A 149 6.65 15.39 -8.82
N LEU A 150 7.32 16.04 -7.88
CA LEU A 150 7.65 15.46 -6.58
C LEU A 150 6.39 15.08 -5.80
N GLY A 151 5.42 16.00 -5.68
CA GLY A 151 4.16 15.75 -5.00
C GLY A 151 3.38 14.59 -5.60
N GLN A 152 3.28 14.54 -6.93
CA GLN A 152 2.64 13.43 -7.65
C GLN A 152 3.36 12.10 -7.43
N THR A 153 4.70 12.12 -7.43
CA THR A 153 5.52 10.91 -7.20
C THR A 153 5.30 10.35 -5.80
N VAL A 154 5.30 11.22 -4.78
CA VAL A 154 5.03 10.82 -3.38
C VAL A 154 3.64 10.19 -3.26
N LEU A 155 2.61 10.83 -3.83
CA LEU A 155 1.24 10.32 -3.82
C LEU A 155 1.17 8.93 -4.49
N CYS A 156 1.81 8.76 -5.64
CA CYS A 156 1.89 7.47 -6.34
C CYS A 156 2.60 6.39 -5.51
N ILE A 157 3.73 6.70 -4.86
CA ILE A 157 4.46 5.74 -4.03
C ILE A 157 3.58 5.20 -2.90
N ILE A 158 2.90 6.10 -2.17
CA ILE A 158 2.00 5.75 -1.07
C ILE A 158 0.88 4.82 -1.56
N VAL A 159 0.23 5.22 -2.66
CA VAL A 159 -0.90 4.45 -3.21
C VAL A 159 -0.46 3.10 -3.75
N ILE A 160 0.64 3.04 -4.51
CA ILE A 160 1.15 1.80 -5.10
C ILE A 160 1.57 0.83 -4.00
N ALA A 161 2.22 1.30 -2.94
CA ALA A 161 2.61 0.47 -1.80
C ALA A 161 1.39 -0.20 -1.14
N CYS A 162 0.33 0.56 -0.90
CA CYS A 162 -0.92 0.04 -0.30
C CYS A 162 -1.71 -0.85 -1.28
N GLN A 163 -1.72 -0.51 -2.57
CA GLN A 163 -2.35 -1.33 -3.61
C GLN A 163 -1.68 -2.71 -3.73
N ASN A 164 -0.36 -2.77 -3.57
CA ASN A 164 0.38 -4.02 -3.59
C ASN A 164 -0.06 -4.94 -2.46
N THR A 165 -0.38 -4.41 -1.27
CA THR A 165 -0.96 -5.18 -0.16
C THR A 165 -2.24 -5.87 -0.58
N GLN A 166 -3.18 -5.11 -1.17
CA GLN A 166 -4.46 -5.66 -1.64
C GLN A 166 -4.27 -6.73 -2.73
N LYS A 167 -3.34 -6.49 -3.67
CA LYS A 167 -3.00 -7.48 -4.71
C LYS A 167 -2.43 -8.77 -4.12
N ILE A 168 -1.54 -8.68 -3.13
CA ILE A 168 -0.97 -9.86 -2.46
C ILE A 168 -2.05 -10.60 -1.68
N MET A 169 -2.93 -9.87 -0.98
CA MET A 169 -4.07 -10.46 -0.27
C MET A 169 -5.01 -11.23 -1.19
N SER A 170 -5.40 -10.66 -2.33
CA SER A 170 -6.22 -11.38 -3.32
C SER A 170 -5.50 -12.63 -3.84
N LYS A 171 -4.20 -12.54 -4.16
CA LYS A 171 -3.39 -13.70 -4.59
C LYS A 171 -3.30 -14.78 -3.52
N LEU A 172 -3.18 -14.39 -2.26
CA LEU A 172 -3.14 -15.31 -1.11
C LEU A 172 -4.46 -16.06 -0.97
N ALA A 173 -5.60 -15.35 -1.02
CA ALA A 173 -6.92 -15.95 -0.98
C ALA A 173 -7.17 -16.91 -2.15
N THR A 174 -6.83 -16.49 -3.39
CA THR A 174 -6.93 -17.36 -4.57
C THR A 174 -6.02 -18.59 -4.46
N ALA A 175 -4.80 -18.44 -3.94
CA ALA A 175 -3.90 -19.58 -3.74
C ALA A 175 -4.48 -20.59 -2.73
N LEU A 176 -5.08 -20.10 -1.65
CA LEU A 176 -5.68 -20.97 -0.63
C LEU A 176 -6.93 -21.69 -1.14
N SER A 177 -7.81 -20.99 -1.87
CA SER A 177 -8.98 -21.60 -2.53
C SER A 177 -8.56 -22.64 -3.58
N LYS A 178 -7.53 -22.35 -4.38
CA LYS A 178 -6.98 -23.30 -5.34
C LYS A 178 -6.45 -24.58 -4.67
N ILE A 179 -5.75 -24.42 -3.54
CA ILE A 179 -5.24 -25.54 -2.75
C ILE A 179 -6.39 -26.41 -2.21
N GLU A 180 -7.46 -25.78 -1.72
CA GLU A 180 -8.66 -26.46 -1.23
C GLU A 180 -9.30 -27.33 -2.33
N CYS A 181 -9.46 -26.78 -3.54
CA CYS A 181 -10.02 -27.51 -4.68
C CYS A 181 -9.10 -28.61 -5.22
N GLU A 182 -7.81 -28.33 -5.43
CA GLU A 182 -6.87 -29.27 -6.06
C GLU A 182 -6.53 -30.48 -5.16
N ASN A 183 -6.57 -30.30 -3.83
CA ASN A 183 -6.20 -31.34 -2.88
C ASN A 183 -7.41 -31.89 -2.12
N TYR A 184 -8.63 -31.65 -2.62
CA TYR A 184 -9.88 -31.97 -1.95
C TYR A 184 -9.99 -33.45 -1.53
N GLU A 185 -9.53 -34.37 -2.39
CA GLU A 185 -9.55 -35.82 -2.12
C GLU A 185 -8.41 -36.30 -1.24
N GLY A 186 -7.29 -35.56 -1.19
CA GLY A 186 -6.07 -35.92 -0.45
C GLY A 186 -6.00 -35.37 0.98
N LEU A 187 -6.95 -34.50 1.35
CA LEU A 187 -7.00 -33.83 2.65
C LEU A 187 -8.09 -34.44 3.54
N LYS A 188 -7.78 -34.58 4.83
CA LYS A 188 -8.79 -34.92 5.84
C LYS A 188 -9.82 -33.79 5.97
N GLU A 189 -11.03 -34.16 6.38
CA GLU A 189 -12.14 -33.23 6.63
C GLU A 189 -11.76 -32.07 7.56
N GLU A 190 -11.08 -32.35 8.67
CA GLU A 190 -10.58 -31.32 9.60
C GLU A 190 -9.64 -30.30 8.93
N SER A 191 -8.73 -30.75 8.07
CA SER A 191 -7.80 -29.86 7.35
C SER A 191 -8.54 -29.04 6.28
N ARG A 192 -9.55 -29.62 5.63
CA ARG A 192 -10.40 -28.92 4.65
C ARG A 192 -11.20 -27.81 5.33
N GLU A 193 -11.88 -28.14 6.43
CA GLU A 193 -12.64 -27.16 7.20
C GLU A 193 -11.73 -26.03 7.73
N PHE A 194 -10.51 -26.35 8.17
CA PHE A 194 -9.53 -25.35 8.58
C PHE A 194 -9.12 -24.42 7.43
N ILE A 195 -8.80 -24.98 6.26
CA ILE A 195 -8.43 -24.20 5.06
C ILE A 195 -9.58 -23.30 4.65
N HIS A 196 -10.81 -23.83 4.63
CA HIS A 196 -12.01 -23.08 4.31
C HIS A 196 -12.21 -21.90 5.28
N LYS A 197 -12.14 -22.15 6.60
CA LYS A 197 -12.22 -21.09 7.62
C LYS A 197 -11.12 -20.04 7.47
N PHE A 198 -9.91 -20.47 7.11
CA PHE A 198 -8.81 -19.55 6.88
C PHE A 198 -9.04 -18.70 5.61
N TYR A 199 -9.50 -19.31 4.51
CA TYR A 199 -9.89 -18.59 3.31
C TYR A 199 -10.98 -17.55 3.59
N MET A 200 -12.03 -17.94 4.32
CA MET A 200 -13.10 -17.02 4.72
C MET A 200 -12.56 -15.83 5.53
N GLN A 201 -11.61 -16.07 6.44
CA GLN A 201 -10.95 -15.00 7.19
C GLN A 201 -10.17 -14.04 6.26
N LEU A 202 -9.42 -14.56 5.28
CA LEU A 202 -8.69 -13.72 4.32
C LEU A 202 -9.62 -12.81 3.50
N CYS A 203 -10.83 -13.30 3.19
CA CYS A 203 -11.84 -12.54 2.45
C CYS A 203 -12.57 -11.51 3.32
N GLN A 204 -12.89 -11.84 4.57
CA GLN A 204 -13.67 -10.99 5.47
C GLN A 204 -12.81 -9.97 6.23
N GLN A 205 -11.57 -10.32 6.53
CA GLN A 205 -10.61 -9.48 7.26
C GLN A 205 -9.32 -9.31 6.45
N PRO A 206 -9.38 -8.73 5.23
CA PRO A 206 -8.19 -8.51 4.44
C PRO A 206 -7.30 -7.45 5.09
N ILE A 207 -5.98 -7.65 5.01
CA ILE A 207 -5.03 -6.61 5.41
C ILE A 207 -5.09 -5.49 4.37
N MET A 208 -5.47 -4.30 4.82
CA MET A 208 -5.64 -3.12 4.00
C MET A 208 -5.27 -1.87 4.79
N PHE A 209 -4.66 -0.90 4.10
CA PHE A 209 -4.28 0.37 4.70
C PHE A 209 -5.32 1.44 4.41
N THR A 210 -5.69 2.19 5.44
CA THR A 210 -6.73 3.23 5.36
C THR A 210 -6.23 4.56 5.89
N ALA A 211 -6.78 5.65 5.35
CA ALA A 211 -6.59 6.98 5.89
C ALA A 211 -7.62 7.23 7.00
N TYR A 212 -7.32 6.76 8.22
CA TYR A 212 -8.18 6.92 9.41
C TYR A 212 -9.63 6.45 9.22
N GLY A 213 -9.84 5.39 8.43
CA GLY A 213 -11.18 4.88 8.10
C GLY A 213 -11.98 5.70 7.08
N PHE A 214 -11.50 6.87 6.62
CA PHE A 214 -12.19 7.67 5.60
C PHE A 214 -12.09 7.03 4.22
N TYR A 215 -10.88 6.60 3.85
CA TYR A 215 -10.60 6.06 2.53
C TYR A 215 -9.66 4.85 2.61
N ASN A 216 -9.91 3.87 1.76
CA ASN A 216 -8.96 2.81 1.47
C ASN A 216 -7.89 3.36 0.54
N ILE A 217 -6.61 3.23 0.91
CA ILE A 217 -5.52 3.74 0.10
C ILE A 217 -5.29 2.76 -1.05
N ASN A 218 -5.83 3.08 -2.22
CA ASN A 218 -5.80 2.23 -3.42
C ASN A 218 -5.80 3.08 -4.70
N LEU A 219 -5.72 2.43 -5.85
CA LEU A 219 -5.73 3.12 -7.15
C LEU A 219 -7.05 3.86 -7.43
N ALA A 220 -8.17 3.43 -6.82
CA ALA A 220 -9.44 4.15 -6.96
C ALA A 220 -9.41 5.50 -6.23
N LEU A 221 -8.74 5.57 -5.06
CA LEU A 221 -8.48 6.83 -4.37
C LEU A 221 -7.59 7.75 -5.22
N LEU A 222 -6.52 7.23 -5.82
CA LEU A 222 -5.65 8.02 -6.71
C LEU A 222 -6.41 8.57 -7.92
N ALA A 223 -7.26 7.75 -8.54
CA ALA A 223 -8.11 8.20 -9.64
C ALA A 223 -9.07 9.31 -9.19
N SER A 224 -9.73 9.13 -8.03
CA SER A 224 -10.66 10.11 -7.47
C SER A 224 -9.97 11.45 -7.16
N ILE A 225 -8.78 11.40 -6.55
CA ILE A 225 -7.95 12.58 -6.28
C ILE A 225 -7.56 13.26 -7.60
N THR A 226 -7.08 12.49 -8.57
CA THR A 226 -6.63 13.01 -9.86
C THR A 226 -7.78 13.71 -10.60
N THR A 227 -8.95 13.08 -10.65
CA THR A 227 -10.16 13.66 -11.24
C THR A 227 -10.56 14.94 -10.50
N GLY A 228 -10.55 14.93 -9.17
CA GLY A 228 -10.86 16.13 -8.37
C GLY A 228 -9.90 17.30 -8.65
N ILE A 229 -8.59 17.03 -8.72
CA ILE A 229 -7.58 18.03 -9.06
C ILE A 229 -7.83 18.59 -10.46
N VAL A 230 -7.99 17.73 -11.47
CA VAL A 230 -8.23 18.16 -12.86
C VAL A 230 -9.50 19.00 -12.96
N SER A 231 -10.61 18.56 -12.36
CA SER A 231 -11.85 19.33 -12.35
C SER A 231 -11.67 20.71 -11.72
N TYR A 232 -10.96 20.80 -10.59
CA TYR A 232 -10.70 22.08 -9.94
C TYR A 232 -9.76 22.98 -10.76
N GLN A 233 -8.74 22.43 -11.41
CA GLN A 233 -7.87 23.19 -12.33
C GLN A 233 -8.67 23.82 -13.47
N ILE A 234 -9.58 23.06 -14.10
CA ILE A 234 -10.44 23.57 -15.18
C ILE A 234 -11.24 24.77 -14.69
N ILE A 235 -11.84 24.67 -13.49
CA ILE A 235 -12.61 25.76 -12.88
C ILE A 235 -11.73 27.00 -12.67
N LEU A 236 -10.53 26.83 -12.09
CA LEU A 236 -9.61 27.95 -11.87
C LEU A 236 -9.19 28.64 -13.17
N VAL A 237 -8.90 27.86 -14.21
CA VAL A 237 -8.56 28.39 -15.55
C VAL A 237 -9.72 29.22 -16.11
N GLN A 238 -10.95 28.71 -16.01
CA GLN A 238 -12.15 29.44 -16.47
C GLN A 238 -12.35 30.76 -15.74
N PHE A 239 -12.20 30.78 -14.41
CA PHE A 239 -12.29 32.01 -13.63
C PHE A 239 -11.19 33.01 -13.99
N HIS A 240 -9.96 32.55 -14.21
CA HIS A 240 -8.86 33.42 -14.59
C HIS A 240 -9.04 34.03 -16.00
N SER A 241 -9.63 33.27 -16.94
CA SER A 241 -9.90 33.75 -18.31
C SER A 241 -11.14 34.63 -18.44
N THR A 242 -11.96 34.76 -17.39
CA THR A 242 -13.15 35.62 -17.42
C THR A 242 -12.72 37.07 -17.12
N PRO A 243 -12.84 38.02 -18.07
CA PRO A 243 -12.45 39.39 -17.82
C PRO A 243 -13.30 39.99 -16.69
N SER A 244 -12.63 40.60 -15.70
CA SER A 244 -13.28 41.37 -14.64
C SER A 244 -14.00 42.55 -15.27
N SER A 245 -15.33 42.49 -15.28
CA SER A 245 -16.22 43.56 -15.74
C SER A 245 -16.28 44.69 -14.71
#